data_AF-A0A352CDD9-F1
#
_entry.id   AF-A0A352CDD9-F1
#
_cell.length_a   1.000
_cell.length_b   1.000
_cell.length_c   1.000
_cell.angle_alpha   90.00
_cell.angle_beta   90.00
_cell.angle_gamma   90.00
#
_symmetry.space_group_name_H-M   'P 1'
#
loop_
_entity.id
_entity.type
_entity.pdbx_description
1 polymer ?
#
loop_
_entity_poly.entity_id
_entity_poly.type
_entity_poly.pdbx_seq_one_letter_code
_entity_poly.pdbx_strand_id
1 'polypeptide(L)' 'SMGSLLLAAGAPSMRICLPNARVMVHQPSGGFRGQASDIARHAEDIIATKKRLNEIYVKHTG' A
#
# COMPACT_ATOMS: atom_id res chain seq x y z
N SER A 1 -5.05 3.41 2.89
CA SER A 1 -4.05 3.84 1.88
C SER A 1 -2.68 3.93 2.55
N MET A 2 -1.79 4.86 2.19
CA MET A 2 -0.48 4.96 2.84
C MET A 2 -0.55 5.29 4.35
N GLY A 3 -1.59 5.99 4.81
CA GLY A 3 -1.78 6.27 6.25
C GLY A 3 -1.92 5.01 7.12
N SER A 4 -2.65 3.99 6.64
CA SER A 4 -2.76 2.71 7.37
C SER A 4 -1.46 1.92 7.36
N LEU A 5 -0.63 2.07 6.32
CA LEU A 5 0.68 1.44 6.25
C LEU A 5 1.62 2.05 7.27
N LEU A 6 1.66 3.39 7.38
CA LEU A 6 2.47 4.08 8.39
C LEU A 6 2.01 3.74 9.81
N LEU A 7 0.70 3.66 10.07
CA LEU A 7 0.16 3.20 11.34
C LEU A 7 0.63 1.77 11.69
N ALA A 8 0.56 0.86 10.72
CA ALA A 8 0.97 -0.53 10.90
C ALA A 8 2.50 -0.65 11.10
N ALA A 9 3.30 0.22 10.48
CA ALA A 9 4.75 0.19 10.49
C ALA A 9 5.41 0.70 11.79
N GLY A 10 4.63 1.22 12.75
CA GLY A 10 5.14 1.61 14.07
C GLY A 10 5.74 0.44 14.85
N ALA A 11 6.51 0.75 15.89
CA ALA A 11 7.13 -0.27 16.75
C ALA A 11 6.08 -1.23 17.35
N PRO A 12 6.39 -2.53 17.51
CA PRO A 12 5.46 -3.48 18.13
C PRO A 12 4.93 -2.96 19.46
N SER A 13 3.62 -3.17 19.70
CA SER A 13 2.89 -2.70 20.88
C SER A 13 2.77 -1.17 21.07
N MET A 14 3.33 -0.35 20.17
CA MET A 14 3.27 1.13 20.23
C MET A 14 2.40 1.74 19.13
N ARG A 15 1.50 0.94 18.54
CA ARG A 15 0.60 1.36 17.46
C ARG A 15 -0.78 1.61 18.02
N ILE A 16 -1.18 2.88 18.09
CA ILE A 16 -2.41 3.30 18.77
C ILE A 16 -3.39 3.95 17.78
N CYS A 17 -4.68 3.75 18.03
CA CYS A 17 -5.76 4.50 17.38
C CYS A 17 -6.89 4.74 18.39
N LEU A 18 -7.68 5.79 18.16
CA LEU A 18 -8.82 6.12 19.03
C LEU A 18 -10.00 5.16 18.79
N PRO A 19 -10.93 4.99 19.76
CA PRO A 19 -12.06 4.06 19.63
C PRO A 19 -12.96 4.28 18.41
N ASN A 20 -13.04 5.51 17.90
CA ASN A 20 -13.85 5.87 16.73
C ASN A 20 -13.04 5.99 15.43
N ALA A 21 -11.75 5.63 15.45
CA ALA A 21 -10.92 5.69 14.26
C ALA A 21 -11.32 4.61 13.25
N ARG A 22 -11.26 4.94 11.96
CA ARG A 22 -11.45 3.97 10.87
C ARG A 22 -10.16 3.83 10.08
N VAL A 23 -9.63 2.62 10.03
CA VAL A 23 -8.44 2.28 9.25
C VAL A 23 -8.90 1.62 7.95
N MET A 24 -8.51 2.21 6.81
CA MET A 24 -8.85 1.68 5.49
C MET A 24 -7.58 1.24 4.77
N VAL A 25 -7.59 -0.01 4.29
CA VAL A 25 -6.58 -0.55 3.38
C VAL A 25 -7.20 -0.69 2.00
N HIS A 26 -6.46 -0.31 0.97
CA HIS A 26 -6.83 -0.51 -0.43
C HIS A 26 -5.57 -0.60 -1.27
N GLN A 27 -5.70 -1.20 -2.45
CA GLN A 27 -4.60 -1.35 -3.40
C GLN A 27 -4.13 0.01 -3.94
N PRO A 28 -2.87 0.12 -4.43
CA PRO A 28 -2.45 1.30 -5.16
C PRO A 28 -3.29 1.46 -6.44
N SER A 29 -3.56 2.70 -6.80
CA SER A 29 -4.29 3.08 -8.02
C SER A 29 -3.42 4.01 -8.87
N GLY A 30 -3.49 3.86 -10.18
CA GLY A 30 -2.89 4.78 -11.14
C GLY A 30 -3.53 4.63 -12.51
N GLY A 31 -3.40 5.67 -13.33
CA GLY A 31 -3.87 5.68 -14.70
C GLY A 31 -2.77 6.23 -15.60
N PHE A 32 -2.55 5.59 -16.74
CA PHE A 32 -1.48 5.93 -17.68
C PHE A 32 -2.04 6.02 -19.10
N ARG A 33 -1.43 6.90 -19.89
CA ARG A 33 -1.69 7.06 -21.33
C ARG A 33 -0.34 7.33 -22.00
N GLY A 34 -0.13 6.78 -23.20
CA GLY A 34 1.15 6.89 -23.89
C GLY A 34 1.33 5.79 -24.91
N GLN A 35 2.57 5.57 -25.35
CA GLN A 35 2.89 4.44 -26.23
C GLN A 35 2.60 3.12 -25.52
N ALA A 36 2.34 2.06 -26.30
CA ALA A 36 2.04 0.74 -25.75
C ALA A 36 3.15 0.23 -24.80
N SER A 37 4.42 0.50 -25.14
CA SER A 37 5.58 0.20 -24.30
C SER A 37 5.55 0.90 -22.94
N ASP A 38 5.16 2.17 -22.91
CA ASP A 38 5.08 2.94 -21.67
C ASP A 38 3.94 2.45 -20.79
N ILE A 39 2.78 2.15 -21.40
CA ILE A 39 1.63 1.59 -20.68
C ILE A 39 1.99 0.25 -20.05
N ALA A 40 2.66 -0.64 -20.79
CA ALA A 40 3.10 -1.94 -20.28
C ALA A 40 4.06 -1.78 -19.09
N ARG A 41 5.07 -0.92 -19.23
CA ARG A 41 6.05 -0.66 -18.16
C ARG A 41 5.38 -0.12 -16.90
N HIS A 42 4.45 0.82 -17.04
CA HIS A 42 3.72 1.36 -15.91
C HIS A 42 2.77 0.35 -15.24
N ALA A 43 2.17 -0.56 -16.03
CA ALA A 43 1.37 -1.64 -15.48
C ALA A 43 2.22 -2.60 -14.62
N GLU A 44 3.42 -2.95 -15.09
CA GLU A 44 4.39 -3.75 -14.33
C GLU A 44 4.78 -3.06 -13.02
N ASP A 45 5.10 -1.77 -13.07
CA ASP A 45 5.44 -0.97 -11.88
C ASP A 45 4.30 -0.95 -10.84
N ILE A 46 3.04 -0.82 -11.26
CA ILE A 46 1.89 -0.89 -10.35
C ILE A 46 1.76 -2.26 -9.71
N ILE A 47 1.93 -3.34 -10.48
CA ILE A 47 1.85 -4.71 -9.96
C ILE A 47 2.95 -4.95 -8.92
N ALA A 48 4.19 -4.55 -9.23
CA ALA A 48 5.31 -4.63 -8.31
C ALA A 48 5.06 -3.82 -7.02
N THR A 49 4.52 -2.61 -7.16
CA THR A 49 4.17 -1.74 -6.04
C THR A 49 3.10 -2.38 -5.15
N LYS A 50 2.03 -2.92 -5.74
CA LYS A 50 0.97 -3.63 -5.02
C LYS A 50 1.53 -4.81 -4.22
N LYS A 51 2.39 -5.62 -4.84
CA LYS A 51 3.04 -6.76 -4.19
C LYS A 51 3.87 -6.31 -2.98
N ARG A 52 4.74 -5.31 -3.18
CA ARG A 52 5.59 -4.76 -2.11
C ARG A 52 4.78 -4.22 -0.94
N LEU A 53 3.71 -3.48 -1.21
CA LEU A 53 2.84 -2.94 -0.16
C LEU A 53 2.19 -4.06 0.66
N ASN A 54 1.71 -5.12 -0.01
CA ASN A 54 1.15 -6.28 0.67
C ASN A 54 2.18 -7.01 1.54
N GLU A 55 3.41 -7.18 1.06
CA GLU A 55 4.50 -7.79 1.84
C GLU A 55 4.82 -6.98 3.11
N ILE A 56 4.83 -5.65 3.01
CA ILE A 56 5.01 -4.77 4.17
C ILE A 56 3.86 -4.95 5.17
N TYR A 57 2.60 -4.98 4.69
CA TYR A 57 1.47 -5.23 5.58
C TYR A 57 1.60 -6.59 6.28
N VAL A 58 1.84 -7.66 5.54
CA VAL A 58 2.03 -9.02 6.10
C VAL A 58 3.11 -9.01 7.18
N LYS A 59 4.27 -8.39 6.92
CA LYS A 59 5.36 -8.27 7.90
C LYS A 59 4.93 -7.61 9.21
N HIS A 60 4.06 -6.59 9.13
CA HIS A 60 3.69 -5.80 10.31
C HIS A 60 2.39 -6.28 10.98
N THR A 61 1.53 -7.05 10.31
CA THR A 61 0.22 -7.48 10.85
C THR A 61 0.08 -8.99 11.09
N GLY A 62 1.06 -9.80 10.69
CA GLY A 62 1.24 -11.19 11.12
C GLY A 62 2.37 -11.33 12.14
#